data_AF-A0A139QTW5-F1
#
_entry.id   AF-A0A139QTW5-F1
#
_cell.length_a   1.000
_cell.length_b   1.000
_cell.length_c   1.000
_cell.angle_alpha   90.00
_cell.angle_beta   90.00
_cell.angle_gamma   90.00
#
_symmetry.space_group_name_H-M   'P 1'
#
loop_
_entity.id
_entity.type
_entity.pdbx_description
1 polymer ?
#
loop_
_entity_poly.entity_id
_entity_poly.type
_entity_poly.pdbx_seq_one_letter_code
_entity_poly.pdbx_strand_id
1 'polypeptide(L)'
;MFLKKTPKIISLVKEWNPSIHLIGFKLLVDVTEDHLIEVARQSLVKNQADIIIANDLTQISANQHHAIFVEKEQLQTVQTKEEIANLLLEKIHACDS
;
A
#
# COMPACT_ATOMS: atom_id res chain seq x y z
N MET A 1 26.06 17.98 -4.85
CA MET A 1 24.94 17.39 -5.62
C MET A 1 23.67 18.13 -5.23
N PHE A 2 22.94 18.70 -6.18
CA PHE A 2 21.65 19.35 -5.93
C PHE A 2 20.53 18.48 -6.51
N LEU A 3 19.54 18.15 -5.69
CA LEU A 3 18.40 17.31 -6.08
C LEU A 3 17.12 18.15 -6.04
N LYS A 4 16.22 17.93 -7.00
CA LYS A 4 14.87 18.48 -7.00
C LYS A 4 13.86 17.37 -6.71
N LYS A 5 12.76 17.71 -6.03
CA LYS A 5 11.66 16.77 -5.83
C LYS A 5 11.04 16.42 -7.18
N THR A 6 10.80 15.13 -7.41
CA THR A 6 9.99 14.68 -8.54
C THR A 6 8.52 15.03 -8.31
N PRO A 7 7.75 15.28 -9.38
CA PRO A 7 6.31 15.45 -9.26
C PRO A 7 5.67 14.14 -8.76
N LYS A 8 4.64 14.27 -7.91
CA LYS A 8 3.94 13.11 -7.32
C LYS A 8 2.88 12.58 -8.28
N ILE A 9 3.26 11.61 -9.11
CA ILE A 9 2.40 11.03 -10.14
C ILE A 9 1.16 10.34 -9.54
N ILE A 10 1.33 9.56 -8.48
CA ILE A 10 0.24 8.74 -7.90
C ILE A 10 -0.96 9.58 -7.44
N SER A 11 -0.74 10.82 -7.00
CA SER A 11 -1.83 11.71 -6.56
C SER A 11 -2.73 12.16 -7.72
N LEU A 12 -2.26 12.07 -8.97
CA LEU A 12 -3.00 12.44 -10.17
C LEU A 12 -3.84 11.29 -10.74
N VAL A 13 -3.61 10.05 -10.31
CA VAL A 13 -4.23 8.86 -10.94
C VAL A 13 -5.76 8.89 -10.84
N LYS A 14 -6.30 9.27 -9.68
CA LYS A 14 -7.75 9.42 -9.47
C LYS A 14 -8.33 10.67 -10.14
N GLU A 15 -7.51 11.67 -10.44
CA GLU A 15 -7.94 12.81 -11.27
C GLU A 15 -8.08 12.39 -12.73
N TRP A 16 -7.15 11.56 -13.23
CA TRP A 16 -7.19 11.04 -14.60
C TRP A 16 -8.29 10.00 -14.82
N ASN A 17 -8.54 9.15 -13.83
CA ASN A 17 -9.61 8.16 -13.86
C ASN A 17 -10.22 8.00 -12.47
N PRO A 18 -11.32 8.71 -12.15
CA PRO A 18 -11.95 8.64 -10.84
C PRO A 18 -12.48 7.26 -10.46
N SER A 19 -12.85 6.44 -11.45
CA SER A 19 -13.40 5.10 -11.22
C SER A 19 -12.35 3.99 -11.13
N ILE A 20 -11.06 4.31 -11.32
CA ILE A 20 -9.99 3.29 -11.18
C ILE A 20 -9.91 2.82 -9.74
N HIS A 21 -9.71 1.52 -9.52
CA HIS A 21 -9.32 1.01 -8.22
C HIS A 21 -7.80 1.18 -8.06
N LEU A 22 -7.38 2.08 -7.16
CA LEU A 22 -5.99 2.47 -6.95
C LEU A 22 -5.42 1.74 -5.74
N ILE A 23 -4.47 0.84 -5.99
CA ILE A 23 -3.70 0.14 -4.98
C ILE A 23 -2.26 0.69 -4.98
N GLY A 24 -1.80 1.15 -3.83
CA GLY A 24 -0.43 1.64 -3.64
C GLY A 24 0.38 0.79 -2.69
N PHE A 25 1.70 0.96 -2.70
CA PHE A 25 2.61 0.35 -1.73
C PHE A 25 3.33 1.40 -0.89
N LYS A 26 3.62 1.05 0.36
CA LYS A 26 4.36 1.90 1.28
C LYS A 26 5.43 1.11 2.03
N LEU A 27 6.68 1.32 1.64
CA LEU A 27 7.85 0.76 2.31
C LEU A 27 8.45 1.77 3.29
N LEU A 28 8.65 1.35 4.54
CA LEU A 28 9.46 2.06 5.55
C LEU A 28 10.57 1.13 6.06
N VAL A 29 11.40 1.62 6.98
CA VAL A 29 12.54 0.89 7.53
C VAL A 29 12.60 1.09 9.03
N ASP A 30 12.58 0.00 9.78
CA ASP A 30 12.77 -0.06 11.23
C ASP A 30 11.79 0.83 12.01
N VAL A 31 10.49 0.67 11.73
CA VAL A 31 9.41 1.41 12.38
C VAL A 31 8.44 0.46 13.09
N THR A 32 7.67 1.01 14.02
CA THR A 32 6.57 0.27 14.64
C THR A 32 5.44 0.04 13.64
N GLU A 33 4.67 -1.01 13.87
CA GLU A 33 3.47 -1.31 13.08
C GLU A 33 2.46 -0.16 13.10
N ASP A 34 2.19 0.46 14.25
CA ASP A 34 1.29 1.60 14.38
C ASP A 34 1.73 2.78 13.51
N HIS A 35 3.03 3.09 13.48
CA HIS A 35 3.56 4.17 12.65
C HIS A 35 3.48 3.83 11.16
N LEU A 36 3.75 2.57 10.80
CA LEU A 36 3.62 2.08 9.43
C LEU A 36 2.16 2.21 8.94
N ILE A 37 1.19 1.82 9.77
CA ILE A 37 -0.25 1.96 9.50
C ILE A 37 -0.62 3.44 9.38
N GLU A 38 -0.18 4.30 10.30
CA GLU A 38 -0.48 5.72 10.28
C GLU A 38 0.00 6.36 8.96
N VAL A 39 1.25 6.11 8.57
CA VAL A 39 1.83 6.63 7.33
C VAL A 39 1.11 6.06 6.09
N ALA A 40 0.69 4.80 6.13
CA ALA A 40 -0.11 4.20 5.07
C ALA A 40 -1.50 4.84 4.96
N ARG A 41 -2.19 5.10 6.08
CA ARG A 41 -3.48 5.81 6.13
C ARG A 41 -3.38 7.23 5.58
N GLN A 42 -2.31 7.95 5.93
CA GLN A 42 -2.04 9.27 5.35
C GLN A 42 -1.85 9.20 3.83
N SER A 43 -1.14 8.18 3.34
CA SER A 43 -0.96 7.94 1.90
C SER A 43 -2.28 7.60 1.20
N LEU A 44 -3.13 6.79 1.85
CA LEU A 44 -4.44 6.39 1.35
C LEU A 44 -5.31 7.63 1.12
N VAL A 45 -5.47 8.48 2.16
CA VAL A 45 -6.25 9.72 2.07
C VAL A 45 -5.66 10.69 1.05
N LYS A 46 -4.35 10.90 1.09
CA LYS A 46 -3.67 11.87 0.21
C LYS A 46 -3.85 11.55 -1.27
N ASN A 47 -3.81 10.27 -1.63
CA ASN A 47 -3.86 9.83 -3.01
C ASN A 47 -5.25 9.31 -3.42
N GLN A 48 -6.22 9.37 -2.50
CA GLN A 48 -7.54 8.76 -2.68
C GLN A 48 -7.43 7.29 -3.13
N ALA A 49 -6.42 6.58 -2.61
CA ALA A 49 -6.21 5.18 -2.91
C ALA A 49 -7.27 4.35 -2.18
N ASP A 50 -7.61 3.21 -2.76
CA ASP A 50 -8.57 2.28 -2.16
C ASP A 50 -7.83 1.37 -1.15
N ILE A 51 -6.60 0.98 -1.48
CA ILE A 51 -5.74 0.13 -0.64
C ILE A 51 -4.30 0.67 -0.63
N ILE A 52 -3.65 0.66 0.53
CA ILE A 52 -2.19 0.80 0.65
C ILE A 52 -1.63 -0.46 1.30
N ILE A 53 -0.73 -1.17 0.61
CA ILE A 53 0.01 -2.30 1.16
C ILE A 53 1.26 -1.74 1.83
N ALA A 54 1.30 -1.79 3.15
CA ALA A 54 2.36 -1.23 3.97
C ALA A 54 3.28 -2.34 4.46
N ASN A 55 4.59 -2.15 4.33
CA ASN A 55 5.58 -3.14 4.75
C ASN A 55 6.87 -2.46 5.26
N ASP A 56 7.55 -3.12 6.19
CA ASP A 56 8.84 -2.66 6.72
C ASP A 56 9.96 -3.52 6.14
N LEU A 57 11.02 -2.88 5.64
CA LEU A 57 12.17 -3.55 5.05
C LEU A 57 12.84 -4.55 5.99
N THR A 58 12.87 -4.29 7.30
CA THR A 58 13.47 -5.16 8.31
C THR A 58 12.70 -6.46 8.50
N GLN A 59 11.43 -6.50 8.08
CA GLN A 59 10.53 -7.66 8.16
C GLN A 59 10.45 -8.43 6.83
N ILE A 60 11.39 -8.17 5.91
CA ILE A 60 11.48 -8.85 4.61
C ILE A 60 12.72 -9.73 4.60
N SER A 61 12.51 -11.01 4.31
CA SER A 61 13.57 -12.00 4.09
C SER A 61 13.31 -12.80 2.83
N ALA A 62 14.10 -13.85 2.58
CA ALA A 62 13.89 -14.72 1.42
C ALA A 62 12.51 -15.37 1.40
N ASN A 63 12.01 -15.77 2.58
CA ASN A 63 10.79 -16.58 2.73
C ASN A 63 9.68 -15.86 3.50
N GLN A 64 9.90 -14.60 3.91
CA GLN A 64 8.92 -13.79 4.62
C GLN A 64 8.87 -12.39 4.03
N HIS A 65 7.68 -11.83 4.00
CA HIS A 65 7.40 -10.47 3.61
C HIS A 65 6.17 -10.02 4.38
N HIS A 66 6.36 -9.60 5.63
CA HIS A 66 5.26 -9.07 6.43
C HIS A 66 4.69 -7.82 5.75
N ALA A 67 3.38 -7.82 5.50
CA ALA A 67 2.68 -6.70 4.92
C ALA A 67 1.29 -6.53 5.52
N ILE A 68 0.85 -5.29 5.58
CA ILE A 68 -0.44 -4.87 6.12
C ILE A 68 -1.21 -4.20 4.99
N PHE A 69 -2.34 -4.79 4.62
CA PHE A 69 -3.30 -4.19 3.72
C PHE A 69 -4.10 -3.16 4.50
N VAL A 70 -3.88 -1.90 4.18
CA VAL A 70 -4.50 -0.76 4.83
C VAL A 70 -5.61 -0.24 3.92
N GLU A 71 -6.85 -0.45 4.33
CA GLU A 71 -8.06 0.09 3.69
C GLU A 71 -8.66 1.22 4.55
N LYS A 72 -9.80 1.81 4.16
CA LYS A 72 -10.43 2.88 4.94
C LYS A 72 -10.97 2.41 6.30
N GLU A 73 -11.40 1.17 6.42
CA GLU A 73 -12.07 0.68 7.66
C GLU A 73 -11.45 -0.62 8.17
N GLN A 74 -10.59 -1.25 7.38
CA GLN A 74 -10.07 -2.58 7.64
C GLN A 74 -8.55 -2.60 7.56
N LEU A 75 -7.97 -3.55 8.30
CA LEU A 75 -6.57 -3.92 8.25
C LEU A 75 -6.50 -5.43 8.10
N GLN A 76 -5.64 -5.91 7.21
CA GLN A 76 -5.40 -7.34 7.03
C GLN A 76 -3.91 -7.59 6.87
N THR A 77 -3.36 -8.49 7.67
CA THR A 77 -1.92 -8.82 7.68
C THR A 77 -1.65 -10.11 6.92
N VAL A 78 -0.54 -10.13 6.17
CA VAL A 78 -0.02 -11.31 5.46
C VAL A 78 1.49 -11.41 5.68
N GLN A 79 2.04 -12.61 5.51
CA GLN A 79 3.40 -12.96 5.92
C GLN A 79 4.34 -13.29 4.76
N THR A 80 3.81 -13.57 3.56
CA THR A 80 4.62 -14.01 2.40
C THR A 80 4.26 -13.26 1.13
N LYS A 81 5.15 -13.29 0.12
CA LYS A 81 4.89 -12.65 -1.18
C LYS A 81 3.73 -13.32 -1.90
N GLU A 82 3.61 -14.63 -1.74
CA GLU A 82 2.53 -15.44 -2.26
C GLU A 82 1.19 -15.04 -1.64
N GLU A 83 1.14 -14.86 -0.31
CA GLU A 83 -0.06 -14.37 0.38
C GLU A 83 -0.44 -12.94 -0.05
N ILE A 84 0.54 -12.04 -0.22
CA ILE A 84 0.30 -10.69 -0.76
C ILE A 84 -0.35 -10.78 -2.15
N ALA A 85 0.19 -11.62 -3.04
CA ALA A 85 -0.33 -11.79 -4.40
C ALA A 85 -1.74 -12.40 -4.41
N ASN A 86 -1.98 -13.42 -3.59
CA ASN A 86 -3.29 -14.08 -3.50
C ASN A 86 -4.35 -13.11 -2.95
N LEU A 87 -4.04 -12.38 -1.88
CA LEU A 87 -4.97 -11.41 -1.32
C LEU A 87 -5.23 -10.23 -2.27
N LEU A 88 -4.22 -9.78 -3.01
CA LEU A 88 -4.41 -8.80 -4.08
C LEU A 88 -5.41 -9.30 -5.14
N LEU A 89 -5.26 -10.54 -5.58
CA LEU A 89 -6.15 -11.14 -6.57
C LEU A 89 -7.59 -11.21 -6.06
N GLU A 90 -7.80 -11.61 -4.80
CA GLU A 90 -9.10 -11.62 -4.14
C GLU A 90 -9.73 -10.21 -4.11
N LYS A 91 -8.95 -9.19 -3.72
CA LYS A 91 -9.42 -7.80 -3.66
C LYS A 91 -9.79 -7.25 -5.04
N ILE A 92 -9.02 -7.58 -6.07
CA ILE A 92 -9.30 -7.17 -7.45
C ILE A 92 -10.61 -7.80 -7.94
N HIS A 93 -10.79 -9.12 -7.79
CA HIS A 93 -12.02 -9.80 -8.23
C HIS A 93 -13.27 -9.32 -7.48
N ALA A 94 -13.14 -8.96 -6.19
CA ALA A 94 -14.25 -8.41 -5.42
C ALA A 94 -14.72 -7.03 -5.94
N CYS A 95 -13.89 -6.29 -6.68
CA CYS A 95 -14.24 -5.01 -7.28
C CYS A 95 -14.90 -5.14 -8.66
N ASP A 96 -14.75 -6.28 -9.33
CA ASP A 96 -15.35 -6.57 -10.65
C ASP A 96 -16.80 -7.10 -10.55
N SER A 97 -17.28 -7.35 -9.33
CA SER A 97 -18.62 -7.89 -9.02
C SER A 97 -19.61 -6.79 -8.63
#